data_AF-A0A8H8UG67-F1
#
_entry.id   AF-A0A8H8UG67-F1
#
_cell.length_a   1.000
_cell.length_b   1.000
_cell.length_c   1.000
_cell.angle_alpha   90.00
_cell.angle_beta   90.00
_cell.angle_gamma   90.00
#
_symmetry.space_group_name_H-M   'P 1'
#
loop_
_entity.id
_entity.type
_entity.pdbx_description
1 polymer ?
#
loop_
_entity_poly.entity_id
_entity_poly.type
_entity_poly.pdbx_seq_one_letter_code
_entity_poly.pdbx_strand_id
1 'polypeptide(L)'
;MSVLFSRLVRSYQFPARRVILSQCRPVAVLPRNALLFRRPASTAAREAGSVVTRLRNLLYGTSLSLFAVFSYLYITDTRAGVHQWLAVPAIRWLYPDAEDAHHIGTEALKALYSFGVHFRERNSMKQDSNPVDLGITVFGQRLQNPIGTSAGLDKLAEIPDALFALGPAIVEVGGATPFPQDGNPKPRVFRLPSQKALINRYGLNSLGAEDMAMRLRERVRLFAYHNGYGIGKDAEEYVLNGGAGVPAGSLVDGKLLAVQIAKNKSTKDDDIEAVKRDYVYCVEQLAPYADILVVNVSSPNTPGLRTLQKVEPLTRILEGVVGAARSVDRKTKPRVMVKVSPDEDQDEQLEGIVEAIWRSGVDGVIVGNTTKRRHNLIPSHVELPAKERQILDEQGGFSGPHMFERTLGLVKRYRRLLDQGPPPPQEREPAKSLKLVGGDETRDEPTMKEFLTGSTGANAGLGKHEQKVIFATGGITNGKQALEILNAGASVAQIYTAMIYGGVGTVSRIKKEMKNEILGKP
;
A
#
# COMPACT_ATOMS: atom_id res chain seq x y z
N MET A 1 -21.24 -17.01 -35.78
CA MET A 1 -22.70 -17.08 -35.60
C MET A 1 -23.12 -15.75 -34.99
N SER A 2 -23.57 -14.73 -35.74
CA SER A 2 -24.93 -14.56 -36.32
C SER A 2 -26.01 -14.85 -35.26
N VAL A 3 -26.94 -13.98 -34.86
CA VAL A 3 -27.51 -12.70 -35.31
C VAL A 3 -28.25 -12.10 -34.09
N LEU A 4 -28.23 -10.78 -33.85
CA LEU A 4 -29.44 -9.97 -33.62
C LEU A 4 -29.06 -8.49 -33.46
N PHE A 5 -29.27 -7.76 -34.55
CA PHE A 5 -29.15 -6.32 -34.68
C PHE A 5 -30.54 -5.79 -35.09
N SER A 6 -30.93 -4.63 -34.54
CA SER A 6 -32.03 -3.70 -34.93
C SER A 6 -32.89 -3.38 -33.71
N ARG A 7 -33.36 -2.16 -33.46
CA ARG A 7 -33.29 -0.83 -34.09
C ARG A 7 -33.93 0.09 -33.05
N LEU A 8 -33.36 1.24 -32.73
CA LEU A 8 -34.14 2.37 -32.20
C LEU A 8 -33.33 3.66 -32.35
N VAL A 9 -33.52 4.30 -33.51
CA VAL A 9 -33.24 5.71 -33.74
C VAL A 9 -34.60 6.39 -33.82
N ARG A 10 -34.88 7.33 -32.91
CA ARG A 10 -35.92 8.35 -33.11
C ARG A 10 -35.57 9.64 -32.37
N SER A 11 -34.95 10.53 -33.14
CA SER A 11 -35.13 11.99 -33.22
C SER A 11 -35.98 12.69 -32.15
N TYR A 12 -35.33 13.63 -31.46
CA TYR A 12 -35.91 14.73 -30.69
C TYR A 12 -36.61 15.76 -31.60
N GLN A 13 -37.84 16.17 -31.24
CA GLN A 13 -38.46 17.42 -31.70
C GLN A 13 -39.22 18.09 -30.54
N PHE A 14 -38.96 19.39 -30.36
CA PHE A 14 -39.61 20.28 -29.38
C PHE A 14 -41.06 20.61 -29.78
N PRO A 15 -42.00 20.77 -28.82
CA PRO A 15 -43.34 21.25 -29.14
C PRO A 15 -43.43 22.78 -29.13
N ALA A 16 -43.98 23.32 -30.22
CA ALA A 16 -44.31 24.73 -30.40
C ALA A 16 -45.57 25.13 -29.62
N ARG A 17 -45.53 26.31 -29.00
CA ARG A 17 -46.67 26.99 -28.37
C ARG A 17 -47.72 27.39 -29.42
N ARG A 18 -48.99 27.04 -29.18
CA ARG A 18 -50.15 27.72 -29.80
C ARG A 18 -50.95 28.46 -28.75
N VAL A 19 -51.13 29.75 -29.01
CA VAL A 19 -51.99 30.69 -28.31
C VAL A 19 -53.43 30.47 -28.79
N ILE A 20 -54.36 30.29 -27.87
CA ILE A 20 -55.81 30.37 -28.16
C ILE A 20 -56.41 31.43 -27.23
N LEU A 21 -56.83 32.53 -27.84
CA LEU A 21 -57.74 33.53 -27.30
C LEU A 21 -59.17 32.99 -27.40
N SER A 22 -59.95 33.03 -26.32
CA SER A 22 -61.41 33.11 -26.42
C SER A 22 -62.09 33.52 -25.11
N GLN A 23 -62.57 34.76 -25.13
CA GLN A 23 -63.87 35.26 -24.67
C GLN A 23 -64.21 35.38 -23.16
N CYS A 24 -64.80 36.54 -22.87
CA CYS A 24 -65.21 37.08 -21.59
C CYS A 24 -66.73 36.98 -21.37
N ARG A 25 -67.09 36.79 -20.08
CA ARG A 25 -68.31 37.23 -19.33
C ARG A 25 -69.61 36.39 -19.49
N PRO A 26 -70.53 36.40 -18.49
CA PRO A 26 -70.70 37.39 -17.42
C PRO A 26 -70.80 36.87 -15.97
N VAL A 27 -70.70 37.86 -15.09
CA VAL A 27 -70.84 37.85 -13.62
C VAL A 27 -72.30 37.65 -13.23
N ALA A 28 -72.57 36.68 -12.35
CA ALA A 28 -73.82 36.60 -11.60
C ALA A 28 -73.59 37.11 -10.18
N VAL A 29 -74.24 38.22 -9.85
CA VAL A 29 -74.35 38.80 -8.52
C VAL A 29 -75.41 38.00 -7.76
N LEU A 30 -75.05 37.45 -6.59
CA LEU A 30 -76.01 36.90 -5.62
C LEU A 30 -75.95 37.73 -4.32
N PRO A 31 -77.10 38.04 -3.71
CA PRO A 31 -77.22 39.09 -2.71
C PRO A 31 -76.71 38.68 -1.32
N ARG A 32 -76.21 39.69 -0.61
CA ARG A 32 -75.98 39.68 0.84
C ARG A 32 -77.29 39.36 1.57
N ASN A 33 -77.35 38.20 2.21
CA ASN A 33 -78.16 38.03 3.41
C ASN A 33 -77.24 37.68 4.57
N ALA A 34 -77.31 38.55 5.58
CA ALA A 34 -76.60 38.45 6.83
C ALA A 34 -77.04 37.19 7.58
N LEU A 35 -76.12 36.25 7.76
CA LEU A 35 -76.16 35.32 8.88
C LEU A 35 -74.96 35.63 9.75
N LEU A 36 -75.21 36.45 10.76
CA LEU A 36 -74.34 36.64 11.92
C LEU A 36 -74.21 35.32 12.67
N PHE A 37 -73.37 34.41 12.18
CA PHE A 37 -72.83 33.35 13.02
C PHE A 37 -71.69 33.92 13.84
N ARG A 38 -72.04 34.30 15.08
CA ARG A 38 -71.10 34.50 16.18
C ARG A 38 -70.25 33.23 16.30
N ARG A 39 -69.04 33.22 15.74
CA ARG A 39 -68.03 32.22 16.09
C ARG A 39 -67.54 32.57 17.51
N PRO A 40 -67.69 31.69 18.51
CA PRO A 40 -66.97 31.89 19.76
C PRO A 40 -65.48 31.77 19.44
N ALA A 41 -64.70 32.71 19.97
CA ALA A 41 -63.25 32.63 19.95
C ALA A 41 -62.83 31.32 20.63
N SER A 42 -62.21 30.41 19.87
CA SER A 42 -61.40 29.32 20.42
C SER A 42 -60.06 29.23 19.69
N THR A 43 -59.34 30.36 19.67
CA THR A 43 -57.97 30.41 19.16
C THR A 43 -56.91 29.88 20.13
N ALA A 44 -57.26 29.50 21.36
CA ALA A 44 -56.28 28.97 22.32
C ALA A 44 -55.97 27.47 22.14
N ALA A 45 -56.89 26.67 21.57
CA ALA A 45 -56.73 25.20 21.49
C ALA A 45 -55.99 24.72 20.23
N ARG A 46 -56.00 25.49 19.13
CA ARG A 46 -55.27 25.14 17.89
C ARG A 46 -53.77 25.47 17.95
N GLU A 47 -53.37 26.46 18.76
CA GLU A 47 -51.96 26.79 18.96
C GLU A 47 -51.25 25.76 19.84
N ALA A 48 -51.87 25.27 20.93
CA ALA A 48 -51.25 24.27 21.80
C ALA A 48 -50.96 22.94 21.07
N GLY A 49 -51.90 22.45 20.25
CA GLY A 49 -51.67 21.28 19.40
C GLY A 49 -50.58 21.53 18.34
N SER A 50 -50.46 22.77 17.84
CA SER A 50 -49.42 23.17 16.89
C SER A 50 -48.04 23.25 17.55
N VAL A 51 -47.94 23.80 18.76
CA VAL A 51 -46.70 23.92 19.54
C VAL A 51 -46.21 22.56 20.01
N VAL A 52 -47.10 21.70 20.54
CA VAL A 52 -46.76 20.33 20.93
C VAL A 52 -46.31 19.50 19.72
N THR A 53 -46.98 19.62 18.57
CA THR A 53 -46.57 18.93 17.34
C THR A 53 -45.24 19.47 16.80
N ARG A 54 -45.00 20.79 16.85
CA ARG A 54 -43.72 21.40 16.49
C ARG A 54 -42.59 20.95 17.42
N LEU A 55 -42.83 20.91 18.73
CA LEU A 55 -41.86 20.43 19.71
C LEU A 55 -41.55 18.95 19.50
N ARG A 56 -42.57 18.13 19.26
CA ARG A 56 -42.41 16.70 18.93
C ARG A 56 -41.62 16.49 17.65
N ASN A 57 -41.93 17.24 16.58
CA ASN A 57 -41.20 17.17 15.32
C ASN A 57 -39.75 17.67 15.47
N LEU A 58 -39.53 18.70 16.29
CA LEU A 58 -38.19 19.18 16.63
C LEU A 58 -37.40 18.10 17.40
N LEU A 59 -38.01 17.46 18.39
CA LEU A 59 -37.38 16.39 19.16
C LEU A 59 -37.06 15.17 18.29
N TYR A 60 -37.97 14.75 17.42
CA TYR A 60 -37.72 13.63 16.49
C TYR A 60 -36.71 13.99 15.42
N GLY A 61 -36.80 15.17 14.81
CA GLY A 61 -35.84 15.65 13.83
C GLY A 61 -34.44 15.74 14.43
N THR A 62 -34.32 16.36 15.61
CA THR A 62 -33.04 16.47 16.32
C THR A 62 -32.48 15.10 16.71
N SER A 63 -33.30 14.21 17.26
CA SER A 63 -32.88 12.85 17.61
C SER A 63 -32.40 12.07 16.39
N LEU A 64 -33.12 12.15 15.26
CA LEU A 64 -32.74 11.48 14.02
C LEU A 64 -31.44 12.05 13.44
N SER A 65 -31.28 13.37 13.46
CA SER A 65 -30.04 14.02 13.02
C SER A 65 -28.86 13.66 13.91
N LEU A 66 -29.00 13.69 15.24
CA LEU A 66 -27.96 13.30 16.18
C LEU A 66 -27.58 11.82 16.00
N PHE A 67 -28.57 10.95 15.84
CA PHE A 67 -28.33 9.54 15.56
C PHE A 67 -27.58 9.35 14.24
N ALA A 68 -28.01 10.00 13.15
CA ALA A 68 -27.34 9.90 11.85
C ALA A 68 -25.87 10.40 11.92
N VAL A 69 -25.63 11.53 12.59
CA VAL A 69 -24.27 12.06 12.79
C VAL A 69 -23.43 11.10 13.64
N PHE A 70 -23.96 10.60 14.76
CA PHE A 70 -23.25 9.65 15.60
C PHE A 70 -22.95 8.34 14.87
N SER A 71 -23.91 7.79 14.14
CA SER A 71 -23.74 6.60 13.32
C SER A 71 -22.69 6.82 12.24
N TYR A 72 -22.71 7.95 11.54
CA TYR A 72 -21.67 8.30 10.57
C TYR A 72 -20.30 8.35 11.23
N LEU A 73 -20.16 9.09 12.33
CA LEU A 73 -18.89 9.23 13.06
C LEU A 73 -18.39 7.88 13.58
N TYR A 74 -19.26 7.03 14.11
CA TYR A 74 -18.89 5.71 14.60
C TYR A 74 -18.50 4.77 13.46
N ILE A 75 -19.34 4.62 12.43
CA ILE A 75 -19.13 3.66 11.34
C ILE A 75 -17.92 4.04 10.48
N THR A 76 -17.57 5.32 10.36
CA THR A 76 -16.40 5.74 9.57
C THR A 76 -15.12 5.83 10.38
N ASP A 77 -15.16 5.60 11.71
CA ASP A 77 -13.96 5.58 12.54
C ASP A 77 -13.34 4.19 12.54
N THR A 78 -12.10 4.08 12.08
CA THR A 78 -11.37 2.79 12.02
C THR A 78 -11.33 2.06 13.37
N ARG A 79 -11.43 2.78 14.50
CA ARG A 79 -11.37 2.20 15.85
C ARG A 79 -12.69 1.55 16.27
N ALA A 80 -13.76 1.72 15.51
CA ALA A 80 -15.05 1.13 15.85
C ALA A 80 -15.00 -0.40 15.81
N GLY A 81 -15.48 -1.03 16.89
CA GLY A 81 -15.46 -2.49 17.05
C GLY A 81 -16.26 -3.22 15.97
N VAL A 82 -17.27 -2.56 15.38
CA VAL A 82 -18.12 -3.12 14.31
C VAL A 82 -17.31 -3.65 13.12
N HIS A 83 -16.17 -3.02 12.80
CA HIS A 83 -15.35 -3.45 11.68
C HIS A 83 -14.73 -4.83 11.89
N GLN A 84 -14.19 -5.07 13.08
CA GLN A 84 -13.53 -6.33 13.40
C GLN A 84 -14.55 -7.43 13.73
N TRP A 85 -15.57 -7.09 14.52
CA TRP A 85 -16.44 -8.10 15.15
C TRP A 85 -17.72 -8.38 14.36
N LEU A 86 -18.12 -7.49 13.45
CA LEU A 86 -19.31 -7.69 12.60
C LEU A 86 -18.94 -7.75 11.13
N ALA A 87 -18.33 -6.70 10.58
CA ALA A 87 -18.12 -6.57 9.13
C ALA A 87 -17.23 -7.68 8.56
N VAL A 88 -16.10 -7.95 9.21
CA VAL A 88 -15.17 -8.99 8.77
C VAL A 88 -15.79 -10.40 8.82
N PRO A 89 -16.39 -10.87 9.93
CA PRO A 89 -17.12 -12.13 9.93
C PRO A 89 -18.26 -12.19 8.90
N ALA A 90 -19.03 -11.11 8.72
CA ALA A 90 -20.13 -11.05 7.77
C ALA A 90 -19.63 -11.19 6.32
N ILE A 91 -18.57 -10.47 5.92
CA ILE A 91 -17.97 -10.62 4.58
C ILE A 91 -17.49 -12.04 4.36
N ARG A 92 -16.86 -12.67 5.36
CA ARG A 92 -16.40 -14.06 5.24
C ARG A 92 -17.52 -15.08 5.11
N TRP A 93 -18.68 -14.79 5.71
CA TRP A 93 -19.86 -15.63 5.63
C TRP A 93 -20.58 -15.47 4.30
N LEU A 94 -20.75 -14.22 3.84
CA LEU A 94 -21.36 -13.88 2.54
C LEU A 94 -20.49 -14.33 1.35
N TYR A 95 -19.15 -14.25 1.50
CA TYR A 95 -18.17 -14.63 0.49
C TYR A 95 -17.23 -15.69 1.09
N PRO A 96 -17.58 -16.99 0.97
CA PRO A 96 -16.77 -18.09 1.49
C PRO A 96 -15.42 -18.25 0.76
N ASP A 97 -15.37 -17.91 -0.53
CA ASP A 97 -14.10 -17.82 -1.26
C ASP A 97 -13.26 -16.64 -0.75
N ALA A 98 -11.95 -16.84 -0.61
CA ALA A 98 -11.09 -15.82 -0.01
C ALA A 98 -10.70 -14.71 -1.00
N GLU A 99 -10.64 -15.01 -2.29
CA GLU A 99 -10.33 -14.03 -3.32
C GLU A 99 -11.56 -13.16 -3.63
N ASP A 100 -12.76 -13.75 -3.69
CA ASP A 100 -14.00 -12.98 -3.85
C ASP A 100 -14.25 -12.03 -2.67
N ALA A 101 -14.05 -12.51 -1.43
CA ALA A 101 -14.12 -11.66 -0.24
C ALA A 101 -13.13 -10.49 -0.27
N HIS A 102 -11.94 -10.70 -0.84
CA HIS A 102 -10.93 -9.66 -1.01
C HIS A 102 -11.36 -8.64 -2.07
N HIS A 103 -11.87 -9.08 -3.21
CA HIS A 103 -12.40 -8.20 -4.26
C HIS A 103 -13.56 -7.35 -3.75
N ILE A 104 -14.54 -7.94 -3.05
CA ILE A 104 -15.66 -7.17 -2.50
C ILE A 104 -15.20 -6.20 -1.41
N GLY A 105 -14.23 -6.59 -0.59
CA GLY A 105 -13.65 -5.69 0.40
C GLY A 105 -12.97 -4.47 -0.25
N THR A 106 -12.19 -4.68 -1.31
CA THR A 106 -11.49 -3.60 -2.03
C THR A 106 -12.46 -2.70 -2.80
N GLU A 107 -13.45 -3.27 -3.48
CA GLU A 107 -14.53 -2.50 -4.14
C GLU A 107 -15.35 -1.68 -3.13
N ALA A 108 -15.66 -2.24 -1.96
CA ALA A 108 -16.35 -1.50 -0.91
C ALA A 108 -15.50 -0.31 -0.40
N LEU A 109 -14.20 -0.50 -0.18
CA LEU A 109 -13.30 0.59 0.20
C LEU A 109 -13.25 1.69 -0.86
N LYS A 110 -13.14 1.30 -2.14
CA LYS A 110 -13.12 2.20 -3.30
C LYS A 110 -14.41 3.03 -3.41
N ALA A 111 -15.55 2.37 -3.31
CA ALA A 111 -16.86 3.02 -3.37
C ALA A 111 -17.05 4.00 -2.20
N LEU A 112 -16.81 3.54 -0.96
CA LEU A 112 -16.96 4.40 0.22
C LEU A 112 -16.01 5.61 0.17
N TYR A 113 -14.81 5.44 -0.39
CA TYR A 113 -13.87 6.55 -0.59
C TYR A 113 -14.40 7.57 -1.58
N SER A 114 -14.87 7.12 -2.74
CA SER A 114 -15.43 7.97 -3.81
C SER A 114 -16.66 8.77 -3.35
N PHE A 115 -17.46 8.23 -2.42
CA PHE A 115 -18.62 8.93 -1.83
C PHE A 115 -18.29 9.80 -0.61
N GLY A 116 -17.02 9.89 -0.19
CA GLY A 116 -16.62 10.68 0.98
C GLY A 116 -17.05 10.08 2.34
N VAL A 117 -17.49 8.82 2.36
CA VAL A 117 -17.95 8.09 3.55
C VAL A 117 -17.01 6.93 3.94
N HIS A 118 -15.76 6.97 3.47
CA HIS A 118 -14.75 5.97 3.80
C HIS A 118 -14.38 5.92 5.28
N PHE A 119 -13.95 4.74 5.70
CA PHE A 119 -13.28 4.53 6.98
C PHE A 119 -12.01 5.37 7.02
N ARG A 120 -11.84 6.13 8.09
CA ARG A 120 -10.67 6.96 8.31
C ARG A 120 -10.26 6.92 9.76
N GLU A 121 -8.96 6.91 9.98
CA GLU A 121 -8.44 7.12 11.30
C GLU A 121 -8.69 8.57 11.73
N ARG A 122 -9.39 8.74 12.85
CA ARG A 122 -9.63 10.05 13.44
C ARG A 122 -8.67 10.30 14.60
N ASN A 123 -8.00 11.44 14.58
CA ASN A 123 -7.33 11.95 15.78
C ASN A 123 -8.40 12.22 16.84
N SER A 124 -8.34 11.51 17.97
CA SER A 124 -9.18 11.87 19.12
C SER A 124 -8.51 13.03 19.83
N MET A 125 -9.25 14.07 20.22
CA MET A 125 -8.70 15.14 21.08
C MET A 125 -8.10 14.62 22.40
N LYS A 126 -8.50 13.42 22.87
CA LYS A 126 -7.87 12.72 24.01
C LYS A 126 -6.53 12.04 23.67
N GLN A 127 -6.17 11.98 22.38
CA GLN A 127 -4.93 11.37 21.90
C GLN A 127 -3.81 12.40 21.73
N ASP A 128 -4.15 13.70 21.64
CA ASP A 128 -3.20 14.81 21.74
C ASP A 128 -2.64 14.98 23.17
N SER A 129 -3.32 14.43 24.19
CA SER A 129 -2.75 14.30 25.53
C SER A 129 -1.87 13.05 25.71
N ASN A 130 -1.64 12.27 24.65
CA ASN A 130 -0.77 11.10 24.70
C ASN A 130 0.65 11.51 24.22
N PRO A 131 1.66 11.59 25.10
CA PRO A 131 2.95 12.22 24.80
C PRO A 131 3.81 11.41 23.80
N VAL A 132 3.39 10.21 23.41
CA VAL A 132 4.17 9.33 22.54
C VAL A 132 3.93 9.67 21.06
N ASP A 133 4.93 10.30 20.46
CA ASP A 133 5.09 10.41 19.02
C ASP A 133 5.62 9.08 18.46
N LEU A 134 4.93 8.53 17.46
CA LEU A 134 5.38 7.34 16.73
C LEU A 134 6.14 7.72 15.45
N GLY A 135 6.33 9.01 15.17
CA GLY A 135 6.99 9.48 13.98
C GLY A 135 8.41 8.95 13.86
N ILE A 136 8.79 8.56 12.65
CA ILE A 136 10.13 8.03 12.32
C ILE A 136 10.67 8.71 11.08
N THR A 137 11.97 8.59 10.82
CA THR A 137 12.56 9.07 9.56
C THR A 137 12.95 7.89 8.68
N VAL A 138 12.50 7.89 7.43
CA VAL A 138 12.84 6.88 6.41
C VAL A 138 13.25 7.60 5.14
N PHE A 139 14.45 7.29 4.61
CA PHE A 139 15.01 7.95 3.43
C PHE A 139 15.04 9.49 3.50
N GLY A 140 15.25 10.03 4.71
CA GLY A 140 15.23 11.47 4.99
C GLY A 140 13.84 12.10 5.10
N GLN A 141 12.76 11.31 4.97
CA GLN A 141 11.38 11.77 5.13
C GLN A 141 10.82 11.41 6.51
N ARG A 142 10.25 12.37 7.23
CA ARG A 142 9.57 12.10 8.51
C ARG A 142 8.19 11.50 8.25
N LEU A 143 8.01 10.23 8.60
CA LEU A 143 6.74 9.52 8.52
C LEU A 143 5.92 9.69 9.79
N GLN A 144 4.59 9.62 9.66
CA GLN A 144 3.65 9.76 10.79
C GLN A 144 3.72 8.59 11.79
N ASN A 145 4.16 7.42 11.35
CA ASN A 145 4.27 6.20 12.15
C ASN A 145 5.10 5.13 11.40
N PRO A 146 5.56 4.05 12.07
CA PRO A 146 6.40 3.03 11.44
C PRO A 146 5.60 1.87 10.83
N ILE A 147 4.29 2.02 10.60
CA ILE A 147 3.42 0.95 10.10
C ILE A 147 3.16 1.10 8.61
N GLY A 148 3.33 0.01 7.86
CA GLY A 148 3.01 -0.08 6.44
C GLY A 148 2.02 -1.18 6.10
N THR A 149 1.37 -1.09 4.94
CA THR A 149 0.68 -2.23 4.32
C THR A 149 1.62 -2.91 3.33
N SER A 150 1.68 -4.25 3.36
CA SER A 150 2.48 -5.00 2.40
C SER A 150 1.75 -5.17 1.06
N ALA A 151 2.50 -5.39 -0.02
CA ALA A 151 1.95 -5.64 -1.35
C ALA A 151 0.96 -6.81 -1.38
N GLY A 152 0.08 -6.76 -2.39
CA GLY A 152 -0.93 -7.77 -2.67
C GLY A 152 -2.32 -7.44 -2.09
N LEU A 153 -2.43 -6.48 -1.16
CA LEU A 153 -3.72 -5.95 -0.72
C LEU A 153 -4.39 -5.09 -1.80
N ASP A 154 -3.60 -4.33 -2.53
CA ASP A 154 -4.03 -3.56 -3.69
C ASP A 154 -3.06 -3.84 -4.85
N LYS A 155 -3.37 -4.89 -5.61
CA LYS A 155 -2.50 -5.37 -6.70
C LYS A 155 -2.51 -4.46 -7.91
N LEU A 156 -3.56 -3.65 -8.08
CA LEU A 156 -3.83 -2.86 -9.27
C LEU A 156 -3.73 -1.34 -9.03
N ALA A 157 -3.38 -0.93 -7.81
CA ALA A 157 -3.32 0.46 -7.36
C ALA A 157 -4.67 1.19 -7.48
N GLU A 158 -5.75 0.51 -7.11
CA GLU A 158 -7.13 1.05 -7.19
C GLU A 158 -7.58 1.79 -5.94
N ILE A 159 -6.98 1.49 -4.80
CA ILE A 159 -7.36 2.04 -3.49
C ILE A 159 -6.18 2.58 -2.64
N PRO A 160 -5.08 3.15 -3.18
CA PRO A 160 -3.99 3.67 -2.34
C PRO A 160 -4.48 4.68 -1.29
N ASP A 161 -5.35 5.61 -1.69
CA ASP A 161 -5.88 6.65 -0.79
C ASP A 161 -6.77 6.10 0.31
N ALA A 162 -7.62 5.13 -0.03
CA ALA A 162 -8.46 4.47 0.95
C ALA A 162 -7.60 3.71 1.96
N LEU A 163 -6.51 3.05 1.51
CA LEU A 163 -5.55 2.39 2.40
C LEU A 163 -4.80 3.38 3.29
N PHE A 164 -4.32 4.50 2.74
CA PHE A 164 -3.69 5.55 3.54
C PHE A 164 -4.63 6.14 4.59
N ALA A 165 -5.93 6.28 4.28
CA ALA A 165 -6.94 6.77 5.22
C ALA A 165 -7.11 5.85 6.45
N LEU A 166 -6.74 4.57 6.34
CA LEU A 166 -6.79 3.62 7.46
C LEU A 166 -5.70 3.85 8.53
N GLY A 167 -4.75 4.77 8.27
CA GLY A 167 -3.71 5.19 9.21
C GLY A 167 -2.26 4.71 8.99
N PRO A 168 -1.89 3.82 8.04
CA PRO A 168 -0.48 3.46 7.83
C PRO A 168 0.27 4.63 7.18
N ALA A 169 1.57 4.72 7.43
CA ALA A 169 2.43 5.71 6.77
C ALA A 169 3.02 5.20 5.45
N ILE A 170 3.10 3.88 5.25
CA ILE A 170 3.51 3.26 3.99
C ILE A 170 2.36 2.46 3.42
N VAL A 171 2.07 2.61 2.13
CA VAL A 171 1.21 1.69 1.38
C VAL A 171 2.03 1.09 0.25
N GLU A 172 2.13 -0.24 0.20
CA GLU A 172 2.75 -0.96 -0.91
C GLU A 172 1.68 -1.55 -1.83
N VAL A 173 1.63 -1.11 -3.09
CA VAL A 173 0.74 -1.63 -4.15
C VAL A 173 1.50 -2.59 -5.08
N GLY A 174 0.77 -3.37 -5.88
CA GLY A 174 1.36 -4.33 -6.84
C GLY A 174 1.42 -5.78 -6.32
N GLY A 175 2.19 -6.70 -6.92
CA GLY A 175 3.27 -6.50 -7.90
C GLY A 175 2.85 -6.37 -9.36
N ALA A 176 3.19 -5.25 -9.99
CA ALA A 176 3.01 -5.00 -11.42
C ALA A 176 4.00 -5.81 -12.25
N THR A 177 3.54 -6.37 -13.37
CA THR A 177 4.38 -6.96 -14.41
C THR A 177 4.38 -6.05 -15.64
N PRO A 178 5.34 -6.18 -16.58
CA PRO A 178 5.34 -5.38 -17.81
C PRO A 178 4.00 -5.44 -18.54
N PHE A 179 3.57 -6.67 -18.85
CA PHE A 179 2.34 -6.95 -19.58
C PHE A 179 1.28 -7.60 -18.68
N PRO A 180 -0.01 -7.53 -19.07
CA PRO A 180 -1.08 -8.20 -18.35
C PRO A 180 -0.87 -9.71 -18.21
N GLN A 181 -1.29 -10.27 -17.07
CA GLN A 181 -1.37 -11.71 -16.86
C GLN A 181 -2.40 -12.05 -15.77
N ASP A 182 -3.15 -13.12 -15.97
CA ASP A 182 -4.24 -13.53 -15.06
C ASP A 182 -3.73 -14.09 -13.72
N GLY A 183 -2.48 -14.54 -13.66
CA GLY A 183 -1.90 -15.31 -12.57
C GLY A 183 -2.14 -16.81 -12.69
N ASN A 184 -2.12 -17.54 -11.56
CA ASN A 184 -2.42 -18.98 -11.55
C ASN A 184 -3.93 -19.25 -11.45
N PRO A 185 -4.41 -20.45 -11.84
CA PRO A 185 -5.83 -20.80 -11.79
C PRO A 185 -6.45 -20.69 -10.39
N LYS A 186 -7.74 -20.32 -10.34
CA LYS A 186 -8.55 -20.29 -9.10
C LYS A 186 -9.07 -21.70 -8.74
N PRO A 187 -9.36 -22.00 -7.46
CA PRO A 187 -9.08 -21.18 -6.28
C PRO A 187 -7.58 -21.13 -5.96
N ARG A 188 -7.13 -19.98 -5.45
CA ARG A 188 -5.70 -19.69 -5.24
C ARG A 188 -5.40 -18.93 -3.96
N VAL A 189 -6.39 -18.75 -3.09
CA VAL A 189 -6.23 -18.19 -1.75
C VAL A 189 -7.11 -18.98 -0.80
N PHE A 190 -6.52 -19.41 0.31
CA PHE A 190 -7.14 -20.27 1.29
C PHE A 190 -6.94 -19.68 2.66
N ARG A 191 -8.02 -19.63 3.44
CA ARG A 191 -8.01 -19.16 4.82
C ARG A 191 -7.85 -20.35 5.76
N LEU A 192 -7.08 -20.16 6.82
CA LEU A 192 -7.08 -21.01 8.01
C LEU A 192 -7.58 -20.16 9.19
N PRO A 193 -8.92 -20.00 9.34
CA PRO A 193 -9.49 -19.13 10.36
C PRO A 193 -9.04 -19.44 11.78
N SER A 194 -8.89 -20.73 12.14
CA SER A 194 -8.45 -21.12 13.49
C SER A 194 -7.07 -20.55 13.84
N GLN A 195 -6.21 -20.38 12.84
CA GLN A 195 -4.83 -19.90 12.99
C GLN A 195 -4.63 -18.45 12.55
N LYS A 196 -5.70 -17.76 12.12
CA LYS A 196 -5.63 -16.43 11.49
C LYS A 196 -4.57 -16.37 10.37
N ALA A 197 -4.49 -17.43 9.55
CA ALA A 197 -3.46 -17.60 8.54
C ALA A 197 -4.04 -17.76 7.13
N LEU A 198 -3.20 -17.58 6.11
CA LEU A 198 -3.54 -17.70 4.71
C LEU A 198 -2.50 -18.53 3.97
N ILE A 199 -2.95 -19.30 2.98
CA ILE A 199 -2.10 -19.85 1.92
C ILE A 199 -2.55 -19.23 0.61
N ASN A 200 -1.61 -18.75 -0.20
CA ASN A 200 -1.94 -18.24 -1.53
C ASN A 200 -0.95 -18.68 -2.60
N ARG A 201 -1.48 -18.83 -3.82
CA ARG A 201 -0.74 -19.13 -5.04
C ARG A 201 -1.14 -18.20 -6.19
N TYR A 202 -1.35 -16.90 -5.93
CA TYR A 202 -1.82 -15.95 -6.94
C TYR A 202 -1.03 -15.97 -8.27
N GLY A 203 0.29 -16.04 -8.21
CA GLY A 203 1.14 -16.05 -9.41
C GLY A 203 1.23 -14.69 -10.12
N LEU A 204 1.29 -13.59 -9.35
CA LEU A 204 1.44 -12.21 -9.86
C LEU A 204 0.36 -11.82 -10.89
N ASN A 205 -0.91 -11.99 -10.56
CA ASN A 205 -1.99 -11.46 -11.40
C ASN A 205 -1.91 -9.92 -11.48
N SER A 206 -1.85 -9.38 -12.70
CA SER A 206 -1.61 -7.96 -12.99
C SER A 206 -2.24 -7.56 -14.33
N LEU A 207 -2.64 -6.30 -14.46
CA LEU A 207 -3.10 -5.70 -15.71
C LEU A 207 -1.98 -4.99 -16.49
N GLY A 208 -0.73 -5.13 -16.06
CA GLY A 208 0.44 -4.50 -16.71
C GLY A 208 0.87 -3.18 -16.05
N ALA A 209 2.11 -2.79 -16.31
CA ALA A 209 2.72 -1.60 -15.70
C ALA A 209 2.12 -0.31 -16.24
N GLU A 210 1.81 -0.24 -17.54
CA GLU A 210 1.16 0.93 -18.16
C GLU A 210 -0.23 1.20 -17.59
N ASP A 211 -1.05 0.16 -17.41
CA ASP A 211 -2.40 0.28 -16.86
C ASP A 211 -2.36 0.77 -15.39
N MET A 212 -1.40 0.29 -14.60
CA MET A 212 -1.16 0.83 -13.25
C MET A 212 -0.66 2.28 -13.30
N ALA A 213 0.26 2.62 -14.21
CA ALA A 213 0.76 3.98 -14.39
C ALA A 213 -0.36 4.97 -14.75
N MET A 214 -1.31 4.57 -15.60
CA MET A 214 -2.49 5.38 -15.93
C MET A 214 -3.33 5.70 -14.69
N ARG A 215 -3.58 4.74 -13.81
CA ARG A 215 -4.33 4.97 -12.56
C ARG A 215 -3.58 5.88 -11.60
N LEU A 216 -2.29 5.65 -11.41
CA LEU A 216 -1.47 6.47 -10.53
C LEU A 216 -1.33 7.90 -11.07
N ARG A 217 -1.24 8.07 -12.40
CA ARG A 217 -1.28 9.38 -13.06
C ARG A 217 -2.60 10.11 -12.81
N GLU A 218 -3.72 9.43 -12.97
CA GLU A 218 -5.04 10.02 -12.71
C GLU A 218 -5.16 10.47 -11.26
N ARG A 219 -4.64 9.68 -10.32
CA ARG A 219 -4.59 10.04 -8.91
C ARG A 219 -3.81 11.35 -8.67
N VAL A 220 -2.66 11.52 -9.31
CA VAL A 220 -1.87 12.78 -9.25
C VAL A 220 -2.66 13.96 -9.83
N ARG A 221 -3.33 13.77 -10.97
CA ARG A 221 -4.13 14.82 -11.63
C ARG A 221 -5.33 15.25 -10.80
N LEU A 222 -6.06 14.29 -10.24
CA LEU A 222 -7.19 14.57 -9.34
C LEU A 222 -6.72 15.32 -8.09
N PHE A 223 -5.59 14.90 -7.51
CA PHE A 223 -4.97 15.65 -6.40
C PHE A 223 -4.61 17.08 -6.81
N ALA A 224 -4.00 17.26 -7.99
CA ALA A 224 -3.63 18.58 -8.48
C ALA A 224 -4.85 19.50 -8.64
N TYR A 225 -5.92 18.97 -9.24
CA TYR A 225 -7.18 19.66 -9.43
C TYR A 225 -7.84 20.04 -8.10
N HIS A 226 -7.97 19.09 -7.17
CA HIS A 226 -8.62 19.33 -5.87
C HIS A 226 -7.88 20.33 -4.98
N ASN A 227 -6.57 20.48 -5.17
CA ASN A 227 -5.75 21.46 -4.43
C ASN A 227 -5.55 22.78 -5.20
N GLY A 228 -6.21 22.96 -6.35
CA GLY A 228 -6.18 24.23 -7.09
C GLY A 228 -4.90 24.47 -7.90
N TYR A 229 -4.09 23.44 -8.17
CA TYR A 229 -2.88 23.55 -8.99
C TYR A 229 -3.17 23.54 -10.51
N GLY A 230 -4.42 23.27 -10.91
CA GLY A 230 -4.88 23.31 -12.30
C GLY A 230 -5.19 21.94 -12.89
N ILE A 231 -5.49 21.92 -14.19
CA ILE A 231 -5.81 20.73 -14.97
C ILE A 231 -4.84 20.69 -16.16
N GLY A 232 -4.01 19.66 -16.25
CA GLY A 232 -3.09 19.49 -17.38
C GLY A 232 -1.71 18.99 -16.97
N LYS A 233 -0.79 19.00 -17.93
CA LYS A 233 0.58 18.48 -17.76
C LYS A 233 1.39 19.33 -16.78
N ASP A 234 1.27 20.64 -16.84
CA ASP A 234 2.03 21.55 -15.95
C ASP A 234 1.66 21.34 -14.48
N ALA A 235 0.36 21.13 -14.19
CA ALA A 235 -0.13 20.84 -12.85
C ALA A 235 0.35 19.46 -12.36
N GLU A 236 0.36 18.46 -13.24
CA GLU A 236 0.92 17.13 -12.99
C GLU A 236 2.42 17.22 -12.67
N GLU A 237 3.21 17.90 -13.50
CA GLU A 237 4.65 18.10 -13.31
C GLU A 237 4.95 18.89 -12.03
N TYR A 238 4.14 19.91 -11.71
CA TYR A 238 4.26 20.68 -10.48
C TYR A 238 4.15 19.78 -9.24
N VAL A 239 3.15 18.89 -9.21
CA VAL A 239 2.97 17.93 -8.11
C VAL A 239 4.11 16.91 -8.08
N LEU A 240 4.44 16.31 -9.23
CA LEU A 240 5.49 15.27 -9.35
C LEU A 240 6.88 15.76 -8.93
N ASN A 241 7.14 17.06 -9.07
CA ASN A 241 8.39 17.72 -8.70
C ASN A 241 8.36 18.41 -7.33
N GLY A 242 7.36 18.08 -6.51
CA GLY A 242 7.30 18.49 -5.10
C GLY A 242 6.73 19.89 -4.86
N GLY A 243 6.15 20.53 -5.87
CA GLY A 243 5.50 21.85 -5.72
C GLY A 243 4.34 21.83 -4.72
N ALA A 244 3.70 20.68 -4.51
CA ALA A 244 2.62 20.52 -3.54
C ALA A 244 3.10 20.35 -2.08
N GLY A 245 4.42 20.28 -1.82
CA GLY A 245 4.94 20.10 -0.46
C GLY A 245 4.68 18.73 0.16
N VAL A 246 4.31 17.73 -0.64
CA VAL A 246 4.10 16.34 -0.22
C VAL A 246 4.88 15.38 -1.12
N PRO A 247 5.20 14.15 -0.67
CA PRO A 247 5.81 13.14 -1.53
C PRO A 247 4.90 12.82 -2.72
N ALA A 248 5.46 12.75 -3.93
CA ALA A 248 4.62 12.67 -5.12
C ALA A 248 3.92 11.33 -5.32
N GLY A 249 4.44 10.26 -4.72
CA GLY A 249 3.77 8.97 -4.73
C GLY A 249 2.60 8.95 -3.75
N SER A 250 2.82 9.30 -2.49
CA SER A 250 1.77 9.24 -1.46
C SER A 250 0.76 10.36 -1.55
N LEU A 251 1.14 11.53 -2.07
CA LEU A 251 0.33 12.75 -2.09
C LEU A 251 -0.17 13.20 -0.71
N VAL A 252 0.45 12.70 0.36
CA VAL A 252 0.06 12.96 1.75
C VAL A 252 1.32 13.15 2.58
N ASP A 253 1.37 14.25 3.32
CA ASP A 253 2.50 14.53 4.21
C ASP A 253 2.72 13.43 5.25
N GLY A 254 3.99 13.10 5.47
CA GLY A 254 4.43 12.03 6.36
C GLY A 254 4.00 10.62 5.95
N LYS A 255 3.72 10.39 4.66
CA LYS A 255 3.43 9.06 4.09
C LYS A 255 4.23 8.83 2.81
N LEU A 256 4.49 7.58 2.45
CA LEU A 256 5.13 7.20 1.18
C LEU A 256 4.36 6.07 0.48
N LEU A 257 4.27 6.15 -0.85
CA LEU A 257 3.73 5.08 -1.69
C LEU A 257 4.87 4.22 -2.23
N ALA A 258 4.81 2.93 -1.92
CA ALA A 258 5.66 1.91 -2.50
C ALA A 258 4.94 1.20 -3.65
N VAL A 259 5.61 1.03 -4.79
CA VAL A 259 5.08 0.33 -5.96
C VAL A 259 5.95 -0.89 -6.23
N GLN A 260 5.36 -2.07 -6.05
CA GLN A 260 6.06 -3.33 -6.27
C GLN A 260 6.01 -3.72 -7.75
N ILE A 261 7.16 -4.17 -8.27
CA ILE A 261 7.35 -4.62 -9.65
C ILE A 261 7.91 -6.04 -9.68
N ALA A 262 7.59 -6.77 -10.73
CA ALA A 262 8.02 -8.15 -10.97
C ALA A 262 8.12 -8.43 -12.47
N LYS A 263 8.80 -9.53 -12.83
CA LYS A 263 8.81 -10.03 -14.22
C LYS A 263 7.50 -10.70 -14.61
N ASN A 264 7.23 -10.80 -15.91
CA ASN A 264 6.15 -11.63 -16.42
C ASN A 264 6.45 -13.13 -16.20
N LYS A 265 5.40 -13.95 -16.06
CA LYS A 265 5.51 -15.41 -15.88
C LYS A 265 6.15 -16.09 -17.11
N SER A 266 5.91 -15.57 -18.30
CA SER A 266 6.42 -16.08 -19.57
C SER A 266 7.91 -15.81 -19.80
N THR A 267 8.48 -14.82 -19.11
CA THR A 267 9.90 -14.48 -19.20
C THR A 267 10.73 -15.58 -18.54
N LYS A 268 11.61 -16.21 -19.31
CA LYS A 268 12.43 -17.32 -18.83
C LYS A 268 13.42 -16.86 -17.76
N ASP A 269 13.63 -17.69 -16.75
CA ASP A 269 14.42 -17.32 -15.56
C ASP A 269 15.93 -17.35 -15.82
N ASP A 270 16.39 -18.10 -16.84
CA ASP A 270 17.78 -18.22 -17.26
C ASP A 270 18.22 -17.07 -18.20
N ASP A 271 17.27 -16.36 -18.81
CA ASP A 271 17.52 -15.15 -19.60
C ASP A 271 17.53 -13.90 -18.70
N ILE A 272 18.65 -13.70 -18.01
CA ILE A 272 18.81 -12.58 -17.07
C ILE A 272 18.63 -11.21 -17.74
N GLU A 273 18.98 -11.08 -19.02
CA GLU A 273 18.79 -9.83 -19.76
C GLU A 273 17.31 -9.57 -20.08
N ALA A 274 16.52 -10.60 -20.42
CA ALA A 274 15.07 -10.46 -20.52
C ALA A 274 14.43 -10.15 -19.17
N VAL A 275 14.84 -10.83 -18.10
CA VAL A 275 14.34 -10.55 -16.75
C VAL A 275 14.64 -9.11 -16.35
N LYS A 276 15.86 -8.62 -16.59
CA LYS A 276 16.25 -7.22 -16.34
C LYS A 276 15.39 -6.25 -17.15
N ARG A 277 15.14 -6.53 -18.43
CA ARG A 277 14.28 -5.71 -19.30
C ARG A 277 12.85 -5.61 -18.75
N ASP A 278 12.28 -6.69 -18.25
CA ASP A 278 10.96 -6.66 -17.61
C ASP A 278 10.93 -5.69 -16.43
N TYR A 279 11.91 -5.79 -15.51
CA TYR A 279 11.96 -4.90 -14.36
C TYR A 279 12.18 -3.44 -14.78
N VAL A 280 13.11 -3.18 -15.69
CA VAL A 280 13.41 -1.83 -16.19
C VAL A 280 12.19 -1.21 -16.87
N TYR A 281 11.47 -1.95 -17.70
CA TYR A 281 10.25 -1.46 -18.33
C TYR A 281 9.19 -1.06 -17.28
N CYS A 282 8.99 -1.87 -16.23
CA CYS A 282 8.11 -1.48 -15.14
C CYS A 282 8.56 -0.18 -14.44
N VAL A 283 9.87 0.00 -14.24
CA VAL A 283 10.43 1.24 -13.66
C VAL A 283 10.14 2.45 -14.55
N GLU A 284 10.35 2.33 -15.86
CA GLU A 284 10.10 3.43 -16.81
C GLU A 284 8.64 3.91 -16.77
N GLN A 285 7.69 3.00 -16.58
CA GLN A 285 6.26 3.35 -16.47
C GLN A 285 5.87 3.90 -15.09
N LEU A 286 6.43 3.34 -14.01
CA LEU A 286 5.91 3.54 -12.64
C LEU A 286 6.74 4.48 -11.78
N ALA A 287 8.02 4.68 -12.09
CA ALA A 287 8.92 5.58 -11.35
C ALA A 287 8.39 7.01 -11.19
N PRO A 288 7.69 7.62 -12.19
CA PRO A 288 7.12 8.95 -12.01
C PRO A 288 6.16 9.04 -10.81
N TYR A 289 5.44 7.96 -10.49
CA TYR A 289 4.35 7.99 -9.51
C TYR A 289 4.65 7.24 -8.21
N ALA A 290 5.88 6.77 -8.02
CA ALA A 290 6.30 6.06 -6.81
C ALA A 290 7.17 6.96 -5.92
N ASP A 291 7.11 6.77 -4.61
CA ASP A 291 8.17 7.25 -3.70
C ASP A 291 9.22 6.16 -3.48
N ILE A 292 8.79 4.89 -3.50
CA ILE A 292 9.63 3.71 -3.37
C ILE A 292 9.25 2.71 -4.46
N LEU A 293 10.22 2.21 -5.23
CA LEU A 293 10.08 1.06 -6.12
C LEU A 293 10.55 -0.19 -5.40
N VAL A 294 9.76 -1.27 -5.45
CA VAL A 294 10.08 -2.53 -4.77
C VAL A 294 10.26 -3.65 -5.79
N VAL A 295 11.48 -4.15 -5.92
CA VAL A 295 11.83 -5.29 -6.78
C VAL A 295 11.46 -6.60 -6.08
N ASN A 296 10.46 -7.31 -6.58
CA ASN A 296 10.03 -8.58 -6.00
C ASN A 296 10.69 -9.79 -6.68
N VAL A 297 11.69 -10.37 -6.00
CA VAL A 297 12.36 -11.62 -6.38
C VAL A 297 11.98 -12.80 -5.49
N SER A 298 10.93 -12.68 -4.68
CA SER A 298 10.68 -13.58 -3.53
C SER A 298 9.35 -14.34 -3.56
N SER A 299 8.49 -14.09 -4.55
CA SER A 299 7.22 -14.82 -4.71
C SER A 299 7.46 -16.33 -4.86
N PRO A 300 6.87 -17.18 -3.99
CA PRO A 300 6.92 -18.64 -4.15
C PRO A 300 6.05 -19.17 -5.29
N ASN A 301 5.22 -18.30 -5.87
CA ASN A 301 4.09 -18.65 -6.73
C ASN A 301 4.37 -18.45 -8.22
N THR A 302 5.55 -17.91 -8.53
CA THR A 302 6.07 -17.73 -9.88
C THR A 302 7.26 -18.69 -10.00
N PRO A 303 7.20 -19.71 -10.88
CA PRO A 303 8.32 -20.63 -11.08
C PRO A 303 9.64 -19.88 -11.32
N GLY A 304 10.72 -20.41 -10.72
CA GLY A 304 12.08 -19.90 -10.80
C GLY A 304 12.36 -18.48 -10.29
N LEU A 305 11.35 -17.67 -9.92
CA LEU A 305 11.60 -16.29 -9.48
C LEU A 305 12.58 -16.19 -8.29
N ARG A 306 12.54 -17.15 -7.36
CA ARG A 306 13.43 -17.18 -6.20
C ARG A 306 14.88 -17.53 -6.54
N THR A 307 15.14 -18.17 -7.67
CA THR A 307 16.51 -18.50 -8.10
C THR A 307 17.28 -17.24 -8.51
N LEU A 308 16.57 -16.16 -8.82
CA LEU A 308 17.15 -14.84 -9.11
C LEU A 308 17.78 -14.17 -7.88
N GLN A 309 17.58 -14.71 -6.68
CA GLN A 309 18.20 -14.18 -5.44
C GLN A 309 19.68 -14.57 -5.29
N LYS A 310 20.25 -15.35 -6.24
CA LYS A 310 21.69 -15.57 -6.32
C LYS A 310 22.42 -14.25 -6.62
N VAL A 311 23.64 -14.11 -6.11
CA VAL A 311 24.40 -12.85 -6.13
C VAL A 311 24.49 -12.20 -7.51
N GLU A 312 24.97 -12.93 -8.52
CA GLU A 312 25.22 -12.38 -9.85
C GLU A 312 23.93 -11.99 -10.60
N PRO A 313 22.90 -12.86 -10.74
CA PRO A 313 21.61 -12.47 -11.31
C PRO A 313 20.96 -11.30 -10.59
N LEU A 314 20.96 -11.33 -9.25
CA LEU A 314 20.34 -10.29 -8.43
C LEU A 314 21.03 -8.96 -8.65
N THR A 315 22.36 -8.94 -8.62
CA THR A 315 23.17 -7.72 -8.82
C THR A 315 22.85 -7.08 -10.17
N ARG A 316 22.87 -7.86 -11.27
CA ARG A 316 22.58 -7.34 -12.62
C ARG A 316 21.18 -6.76 -12.76
N ILE A 317 20.18 -7.43 -12.19
CA ILE A 317 18.79 -6.95 -12.22
C ILE A 317 18.68 -5.64 -11.45
N LEU A 318 19.23 -5.60 -10.24
CA LEU A 318 19.14 -4.43 -9.36
C LEU A 318 19.92 -3.23 -9.92
N GLU A 319 21.09 -3.43 -10.52
CA GLU A 319 21.84 -2.36 -11.21
C GLU A 319 21.01 -1.72 -12.33
N GLY A 320 20.33 -2.53 -13.15
CA GLY A 320 19.43 -2.03 -14.19
C GLY A 320 18.27 -1.22 -13.63
N VAL A 321 17.62 -1.73 -12.58
CA VAL A 321 16.51 -1.03 -11.90
C VAL A 321 16.96 0.28 -11.27
N VAL A 322 18.09 0.28 -10.55
CA VAL A 322 18.63 1.48 -9.89
C VAL A 322 19.04 2.51 -10.94
N GLY A 323 19.65 2.09 -12.04
CA GLY A 323 19.96 2.97 -13.17
C GLY A 323 18.72 3.65 -13.75
N ALA A 324 17.67 2.87 -14.06
CA ALA A 324 16.41 3.39 -14.59
C ALA A 324 15.66 4.28 -13.58
N ALA A 325 15.67 3.93 -12.30
CA ALA A 325 15.03 4.74 -11.26
C ALA A 325 15.74 6.10 -11.06
N ARG A 326 17.06 6.14 -11.25
CA ARG A 326 17.84 7.39 -11.17
C ARG A 326 17.69 8.27 -12.42
N SER A 327 17.38 7.69 -13.57
CA SER A 327 17.20 8.43 -14.83
C SER A 327 15.81 9.04 -15.01
N VAL A 328 14.81 8.67 -14.20
CA VAL A 328 13.45 9.22 -14.31
C VAL A 328 13.43 10.74 -14.24
N ASP A 329 12.62 11.40 -15.05
CA ASP A 329 12.48 12.86 -15.04
C ASP A 329 11.63 13.36 -13.86
N ARG A 330 12.24 13.36 -12.68
CA ARG A 330 11.72 13.96 -11.44
C ARG A 330 12.81 14.64 -10.64
N LYS A 331 12.47 15.73 -9.95
CA LYS A 331 13.35 16.43 -9.01
C LYS A 331 13.81 15.51 -7.87
N THR A 332 12.89 14.74 -7.30
CA THR A 332 13.18 13.72 -6.29
C THR A 332 12.97 12.35 -6.90
N LYS A 333 14.05 11.58 -7.02
CA LYS A 333 14.02 10.22 -7.58
C LYS A 333 13.40 9.25 -6.57
N PRO A 334 12.64 8.23 -7.02
CA PRO A 334 12.14 7.19 -6.14
C PRO A 334 13.30 6.37 -5.56
N ARG A 335 13.12 5.88 -4.33
CA ARG A 335 14.04 4.94 -3.69
C ARG A 335 13.81 3.55 -4.24
N VAL A 336 14.85 2.73 -4.30
CA VAL A 336 14.74 1.34 -4.75
C VAL A 336 14.95 0.42 -3.57
N MET A 337 14.04 -0.53 -3.39
CA MET A 337 14.15 -1.61 -2.42
C MET A 337 14.01 -2.96 -3.10
N VAL A 338 14.57 -4.01 -2.49
CA VAL A 338 14.38 -5.40 -2.93
C VAL A 338 13.62 -6.19 -1.87
N LYS A 339 12.64 -7.01 -2.28
CA LYS A 339 11.86 -7.87 -1.37
C LYS A 339 12.32 -9.31 -1.46
N VAL A 340 12.80 -9.85 -0.35
CA VAL A 340 13.51 -11.15 -0.27
C VAL A 340 12.67 -12.22 0.40
N SER A 341 12.92 -13.46 0.02
CA SER A 341 12.18 -14.62 0.51
C SER A 341 12.60 -14.92 1.95
N PRO A 342 11.67 -15.31 2.84
CA PRO A 342 12.05 -15.80 4.15
C PRO A 342 12.71 -17.18 4.05
N ASP A 343 12.54 -17.86 2.89
CA ASP A 343 13.04 -19.21 2.65
C ASP A 343 14.54 -19.29 2.34
N GLU A 344 15.19 -18.18 1.97
CA GLU A 344 16.65 -18.10 1.91
C GLU A 344 17.15 -17.69 3.30
N ASP A 345 17.50 -18.66 4.14
CA ASP A 345 17.92 -18.44 5.53
C ASP A 345 19.29 -19.06 5.87
N GLN A 346 20.05 -19.53 4.89
CA GLN A 346 21.45 -19.94 5.08
C GLN A 346 22.37 -18.71 5.05
N ASP A 347 23.39 -18.68 5.90
CA ASP A 347 24.24 -17.48 6.06
C ASP A 347 24.87 -17.04 4.73
N GLU A 348 25.34 -17.97 3.90
CA GLU A 348 25.96 -17.68 2.60
C GLU A 348 24.97 -17.05 1.61
N GLN A 349 23.70 -17.46 1.66
CA GLN A 349 22.65 -16.89 0.82
C GLN A 349 22.31 -15.46 1.25
N LEU A 350 22.26 -15.21 2.56
CA LEU A 350 22.01 -13.88 3.12
C LEU A 350 23.15 -12.93 2.77
N GLU A 351 24.39 -13.36 2.96
CA GLU A 351 25.59 -12.61 2.61
C GLU A 351 25.59 -12.24 1.12
N GLY A 352 25.29 -13.20 0.26
CA GLY A 352 25.18 -12.96 -1.17
C GLY A 352 24.10 -11.94 -1.57
N ILE A 353 22.95 -11.96 -0.90
CA ILE A 353 21.89 -10.97 -1.12
C ILE A 353 22.33 -9.59 -0.63
N VAL A 354 22.96 -9.50 0.55
CA VAL A 354 23.48 -8.25 1.11
C VAL A 354 24.57 -7.65 0.23
N GLU A 355 25.45 -8.50 -0.31
CA GLU A 355 26.44 -8.11 -1.32
C GLU A 355 25.77 -7.51 -2.55
N ALA A 356 24.75 -8.15 -3.11
CA ALA A 356 24.01 -7.63 -4.27
C ALA A 356 23.33 -6.28 -3.96
N ILE A 357 22.76 -6.10 -2.77
CA ILE A 357 22.16 -4.83 -2.31
C ILE A 357 23.21 -3.71 -2.30
N TRP A 358 24.39 -3.96 -1.78
CA TRP A 358 25.47 -2.96 -1.74
C TRP A 358 26.01 -2.65 -3.13
N ARG A 359 26.33 -3.67 -3.94
CA ARG A 359 26.90 -3.51 -5.29
C ARG A 359 25.97 -2.73 -6.22
N SER A 360 24.68 -3.04 -6.20
CA SER A 360 23.69 -2.42 -7.07
C SER A 360 23.29 -1.00 -6.68
N GLY A 361 23.59 -0.57 -5.44
CA GLY A 361 23.21 0.74 -4.94
C GLY A 361 21.74 0.86 -4.54
N VAL A 362 21.07 -0.26 -4.27
CA VAL A 362 19.71 -0.31 -3.69
C VAL A 362 19.67 0.39 -2.33
N ASP A 363 18.61 1.13 -2.04
CA ASP A 363 18.48 1.94 -0.82
C ASP A 363 18.06 1.11 0.42
N GLY A 364 17.39 -0.03 0.22
CA GLY A 364 16.97 -0.90 1.32
C GLY A 364 16.41 -2.25 0.92
N VAL A 365 16.01 -3.04 1.92
CA VAL A 365 15.48 -4.39 1.74
C VAL A 365 14.16 -4.56 2.49
N ILE A 366 13.21 -5.26 1.87
CA ILE A 366 12.03 -5.77 2.54
C ILE A 366 12.29 -7.23 2.91
N VAL A 367 12.50 -7.48 4.21
CA VAL A 367 12.79 -8.81 4.75
C VAL A 367 11.48 -9.54 5.01
N GLY A 368 11.28 -10.61 4.26
CA GLY A 368 10.15 -11.50 4.37
C GLY A 368 9.25 -11.47 3.14
N ASN A 369 8.45 -12.51 3.05
CA ASN A 369 7.38 -12.76 2.10
C ASN A 369 6.63 -13.98 2.68
N THR A 370 5.83 -14.64 1.88
CA THR A 370 5.22 -15.92 2.24
C THR A 370 6.23 -17.08 2.20
N THR A 371 6.00 -18.11 3.00
CA THR A 371 6.89 -19.29 3.15
C THR A 371 6.26 -20.55 2.59
N LYS A 372 7.04 -21.40 1.91
CA LYS A 372 6.61 -22.78 1.59
C LYS A 372 6.89 -23.75 2.74
N ARG A 373 7.84 -23.42 3.62
CA ARG A 373 8.18 -24.20 4.82
C ARG A 373 7.18 -23.89 5.95
N ARG A 374 6.04 -24.60 5.97
CA ARG A 374 4.94 -24.35 6.92
C ARG A 374 4.52 -25.50 7.84
N HIS A 375 4.87 -26.75 7.53
CA HIS A 375 4.45 -27.91 8.32
C HIS A 375 4.95 -27.88 9.77
N ASN A 376 6.02 -27.14 10.05
CA ASN A 376 6.59 -26.96 11.39
C ASN A 376 6.33 -25.58 11.99
N LEU A 377 5.52 -24.72 11.34
CA LEU A 377 5.21 -23.38 11.85
C LEU A 377 4.04 -23.37 12.81
N ILE A 378 3.03 -24.20 12.55
CA ILE A 378 1.92 -24.39 13.48
C ILE A 378 2.36 -25.44 14.49
N PRO A 379 2.35 -25.14 15.81
CA PRO A 379 2.74 -26.13 16.82
C PRO A 379 1.89 -27.40 16.73
N SER A 380 2.53 -28.57 16.86
CA SER A 380 1.87 -29.88 16.69
C SER A 380 0.73 -30.16 17.70
N HIS A 381 0.73 -29.47 18.84
CA HIS A 381 -0.32 -29.58 19.85
C HIS A 381 -1.59 -28.80 19.50
N VAL A 382 -1.57 -27.97 18.45
CA VAL A 382 -2.73 -27.20 18.00
C VAL A 382 -3.58 -28.08 17.09
N GLU A 383 -4.75 -28.49 17.57
CA GLU A 383 -5.70 -29.26 16.77
C GLU A 383 -6.35 -28.39 15.69
N LEU A 384 -6.15 -28.80 14.43
CA LEU A 384 -6.75 -28.14 13.28
C LEU A 384 -8.04 -28.86 12.84
N PRO A 385 -9.08 -28.12 12.44
CA PRO A 385 -10.23 -28.70 11.74
C PRO A 385 -9.78 -29.50 10.51
N ALA A 386 -10.47 -30.58 10.17
CA ALA A 386 -10.09 -31.47 9.06
C ALA A 386 -9.91 -30.72 7.73
N LYS A 387 -10.77 -29.75 7.44
CA LYS A 387 -10.67 -28.88 6.26
C LYS A 387 -9.42 -27.99 6.28
N GLU A 388 -9.03 -27.46 7.44
CA GLU A 388 -7.83 -26.63 7.56
C GLU A 388 -6.54 -27.46 7.44
N ARG A 389 -6.57 -28.73 7.86
CA ARG A 389 -5.46 -29.68 7.60
C ARG A 389 -5.25 -29.90 6.10
N GLN A 390 -6.33 -30.16 5.36
CA GLN A 390 -6.25 -30.30 3.90
C GLN A 390 -5.74 -29.00 3.23
N ILE A 391 -6.17 -27.84 3.73
CA ILE A 391 -5.68 -26.55 3.23
C ILE A 391 -4.17 -26.39 3.46
N LEU A 392 -3.58 -26.94 4.52
CA LEU A 392 -2.12 -26.86 4.72
C LEU A 392 -1.32 -27.56 3.61
N ASP A 393 -1.92 -28.57 2.97
CA ASP A 393 -1.29 -29.30 1.86
C ASP A 393 -1.40 -28.54 0.52
N GLU A 394 -2.20 -27.47 0.45
CA GLU A 394 -2.40 -26.67 -0.76
C GLU A 394 -1.10 -26.00 -1.24
N GLN A 395 -0.84 -26.03 -2.55
CA GLN A 395 0.31 -25.33 -3.11
C GLN A 395 0.24 -23.81 -2.89
N GLY A 396 1.38 -23.20 -2.58
CA GLY A 396 1.51 -21.75 -2.42
C GLY A 396 2.34 -21.34 -1.21
N GLY A 397 2.40 -20.04 -0.97
CA GLY A 397 3.05 -19.45 0.19
C GLY A 397 2.10 -19.25 1.37
N PHE A 398 2.56 -19.61 2.56
CA PHE A 398 1.89 -19.37 3.84
C PHE A 398 2.18 -17.96 4.38
N SER A 399 1.18 -17.36 5.02
CA SER A 399 1.30 -16.12 5.81
C SER A 399 0.41 -16.18 7.03
N GLY A 400 0.81 -15.53 8.12
CA GLY A 400 0.03 -15.49 9.35
C GLY A 400 0.91 -15.31 10.58
N PRO A 401 0.30 -15.28 11.78
CA PRO A 401 0.99 -15.02 13.05
C PRO A 401 2.23 -15.90 13.26
N HIS A 402 2.14 -17.18 12.86
CA HIS A 402 3.20 -18.18 13.01
C HIS A 402 4.50 -17.88 12.23
N MET A 403 4.52 -16.83 11.40
CA MET A 403 5.74 -16.37 10.73
C MET A 403 6.57 -15.37 11.55
N PHE A 404 6.04 -14.83 12.65
CA PHE A 404 6.63 -13.70 13.33
C PHE A 404 8.05 -13.99 13.84
N GLU A 405 8.25 -15.06 14.60
CA GLU A 405 9.56 -15.41 15.17
C GLU A 405 10.65 -15.58 14.11
N ARG A 406 10.29 -16.23 13.01
CA ARG A 406 11.21 -16.41 11.88
C ARG A 406 11.53 -15.10 11.18
N THR A 407 10.54 -14.23 11.01
CA THR A 407 10.73 -12.89 10.44
C THR A 407 11.63 -12.05 11.33
N LEU A 408 11.42 -12.11 12.66
CA LEU A 408 12.25 -11.45 13.66
C LEU A 408 13.71 -11.91 13.61
N GLY A 409 13.94 -13.22 13.57
CA GLY A 409 15.29 -13.79 13.43
C GLY A 409 15.99 -13.34 12.15
N LEU A 410 15.28 -13.32 11.03
CA LEU A 410 15.83 -12.85 9.74
C LEU A 410 16.17 -11.37 9.76
N VAL A 411 15.30 -10.51 10.30
CA VAL A 411 15.56 -9.07 10.41
C VAL A 411 16.84 -8.80 11.20
N LYS A 412 17.05 -9.48 12.33
CA LYS A 412 18.29 -9.35 13.11
C LYS A 412 19.53 -9.72 12.29
N ARG A 413 19.47 -10.81 11.52
CA ARG A 413 20.58 -11.26 10.67
C ARG A 413 20.86 -10.28 9.53
N TYR A 414 19.84 -9.81 8.82
CA TYR A 414 19.99 -8.80 7.77
C TYR A 414 20.54 -7.49 8.33
N ARG A 415 20.03 -7.00 9.47
CA ARG A 415 20.55 -5.78 10.12
C ARG A 415 22.04 -5.91 10.42
N ARG A 416 22.43 -7.02 11.07
CA ARG A 416 23.84 -7.32 11.40
C ARG A 416 24.73 -7.30 10.16
N LEU A 417 24.32 -7.96 9.07
CA LEU A 417 25.10 -8.03 7.83
C LEU A 417 25.17 -6.67 7.11
N LEU A 418 24.04 -5.95 7.02
CA LEU A 418 24.00 -4.64 6.36
C LEU A 418 24.85 -3.59 7.11
N ASP A 419 24.95 -3.67 8.44
CA ASP A 419 25.79 -2.77 9.24
C ASP A 419 27.30 -3.01 9.08
N GLN A 420 27.71 -4.15 8.50
CA GLN A 420 29.12 -4.38 8.16
C GLN A 420 29.60 -3.50 7.00
N GLY A 421 28.67 -2.91 6.24
CA GLY A 421 28.99 -2.05 5.11
C GLY A 421 29.17 -2.82 3.79
N PRO A 422 29.57 -2.12 2.71
CA PRO A 422 29.76 -2.74 1.41
C PRO A 422 30.89 -3.77 1.44
N PRO A 423 30.80 -4.84 0.63
CA PRO A 423 31.90 -5.79 0.50
C PRO A 423 33.14 -5.10 -0.07
N PRO A 424 34.35 -5.58 0.26
CA PRO A 424 35.58 -5.03 -0.30
C PRO A 424 35.55 -5.10 -1.83
N PRO A 425 36.16 -4.12 -2.53
CA PRO A 425 36.28 -4.18 -3.98
C PRO A 425 36.91 -5.51 -4.38
N GLN A 426 36.29 -6.25 -5.30
CA GLN A 426 36.96 -7.39 -5.91
C GLN A 426 38.21 -6.86 -6.61
N GLU A 427 39.38 -7.36 -6.21
CA GLU A 427 40.59 -7.23 -7.01
C GLU A 427 40.25 -7.76 -8.39
N ARG A 428 40.17 -6.86 -9.38
CA ARG A 428 40.13 -7.29 -10.76
C ARG A 428 41.45 -8.02 -10.96
N GLU A 429 41.40 -9.34 -11.17
CA GLU A 429 42.58 -10.02 -11.69
C GLU A 429 43.05 -9.20 -12.89
N PRO A 430 44.33 -8.78 -12.94
CA PRO A 430 44.82 -8.02 -14.06
C PRO A 430 44.48 -8.83 -15.30
N ALA A 431 43.70 -8.22 -16.20
CA ALA A 431 43.36 -8.82 -17.47
C ALA A 431 44.64 -9.42 -18.03
N LYS A 432 44.67 -10.75 -18.23
CA LYS A 432 45.83 -11.44 -18.80
C LYS A 432 46.30 -10.61 -19.97
N SER A 433 47.42 -9.92 -19.79
CA SER A 433 48.01 -9.11 -20.82
C SER A 433 48.29 -10.05 -21.98
N LEU A 434 47.52 -9.89 -23.05
CA LEU A 434 47.89 -10.41 -24.36
C LEU A 434 49.30 -9.88 -24.59
N LYS A 435 50.28 -10.79 -24.58
CA LYS A 435 51.67 -10.50 -24.93
C LYS A 435 51.67 -9.95 -26.36
N LEU A 436 51.64 -8.63 -26.48
CA LEU A 436 52.09 -7.94 -27.67
C LEU A 436 53.61 -8.02 -27.67
N VAL A 437 54.13 -8.69 -28.68
CA VAL A 437 55.54 -8.76 -29.01
C VAL A 437 55.95 -7.40 -29.58
N GLY A 438 57.02 -6.83 -29.03
CA GLY A 438 57.89 -5.90 -29.74
C GLY A 438 57.92 -4.47 -29.21
N GLY A 439 59.14 -3.96 -28.99
CA GLY A 439 59.43 -2.53 -28.94
C GLY A 439 60.16 -2.07 -27.69
N ASP A 440 61.47 -1.96 -27.80
CA ASP A 440 62.39 -1.27 -26.89
C ASP A 440 62.06 0.23 -26.77
N GLU A 441 62.24 0.81 -25.58
CA GLU A 441 62.85 2.14 -25.31
C GLU A 441 62.47 2.73 -23.92
N THR A 442 63.51 2.90 -23.11
CA THR A 442 63.80 3.99 -22.14
C THR A 442 62.80 4.39 -21.03
N ARG A 443 63.22 4.02 -19.80
CA ARG A 443 63.17 4.68 -18.47
C ARG A 443 62.44 6.03 -18.31
N ASP A 444 61.59 6.11 -17.29
CA ASP A 444 61.70 7.07 -16.17
C ASP A 444 60.85 6.60 -14.96
N GLU A 445 61.47 6.46 -13.77
CA GLU A 445 60.81 6.11 -12.51
C GLU A 445 60.28 7.37 -11.78
N PRO A 446 59.07 7.38 -11.22
CA PRO A 446 58.63 8.46 -10.34
C PRO A 446 59.11 8.23 -8.90
N THR A 447 59.68 9.29 -8.34
CA THR A 447 60.31 9.34 -7.03
C THR A 447 59.28 9.32 -5.89
N MET A 448 59.48 8.40 -4.94
CA MET A 448 58.80 8.33 -3.64
C MET A 448 59.07 9.59 -2.80
N LYS A 449 58.22 10.62 -2.92
CA LYS A 449 58.28 11.79 -2.04
C LYS A 449 56.94 12.54 -1.92
N GLU A 450 55.91 11.85 -1.43
CA GLU A 450 54.74 12.48 -0.80
C GLU A 450 54.03 11.53 0.20
N PHE A 451 54.81 10.64 0.81
CA PHE A 451 54.46 9.99 2.07
C PHE A 451 55.20 10.77 3.17
N LEU A 452 54.48 11.16 4.22
CA LEU A 452 54.94 11.90 5.43
C LEU A 452 54.76 13.42 5.35
N THR A 453 53.55 13.89 5.66
CA THR A 453 53.32 14.96 6.65
C THR A 453 51.82 15.04 6.96
N GLY A 454 51.45 14.76 8.22
CA GLY A 454 50.08 14.98 8.71
C GLY A 454 49.53 13.89 9.62
N SER A 455 50.22 13.57 10.72
CA SER A 455 49.54 13.00 11.89
C SER A 455 49.37 14.10 12.93
N THR A 456 48.13 14.30 13.39
CA THR A 456 47.74 14.44 14.82
C THR A 456 46.27 14.86 14.88
N GLY A 457 45.41 13.88 15.17
CA GLY A 457 43.96 14.06 15.28
C GLY A 457 43.29 12.69 15.37
N ALA A 458 43.39 12.05 16.54
CA ALA A 458 42.84 10.73 16.81
C ALA A 458 41.30 10.74 16.77
N ASN A 459 40.73 10.37 15.61
CA ASN A 459 39.50 9.58 15.42
C ASN A 459 39.15 9.49 13.91
N ALA A 460 40.07 8.95 13.11
CA ALA A 460 39.83 8.61 11.72
C ALA A 460 39.45 7.12 11.61
N GLY A 461 38.21 6.78 11.97
CA GLY A 461 37.68 5.42 11.92
C GLY A 461 36.40 5.33 11.11
N LEU A 462 36.44 4.59 10.00
CA LEU A 462 35.36 4.25 9.07
C LEU A 462 34.54 5.42 8.51
N GLY A 463 34.66 5.68 7.20
CA GLY A 463 33.67 6.49 6.48
C GLY A 463 32.28 5.89 6.70
N LYS A 464 31.40 6.60 7.40
CA LYS A 464 30.03 6.13 7.66
C LYS A 464 29.25 6.08 6.35
N HIS A 465 29.14 4.89 5.77
CA HIS A 465 28.20 4.63 4.68
C HIS A 465 26.76 4.87 5.16
N GLU A 466 25.87 5.30 4.25
CA GLU A 466 24.44 5.46 4.57
C GLU A 466 23.85 4.10 4.96
N GLN A 467 23.22 4.03 6.12
CA GLN A 467 22.63 2.80 6.63
C GLN A 467 21.45 2.37 5.73
N LYS A 468 21.49 1.13 5.23
CA LYS A 468 20.40 0.56 4.44
C LYS A 468 19.13 0.40 5.27
N VAL A 469 17.99 0.80 4.70
CA VAL A 469 16.67 0.72 5.33
C VAL A 469 16.14 -0.72 5.27
N ILE A 470 15.48 -1.17 6.34
CA ILE A 470 14.82 -2.48 6.41
C ILE A 470 13.32 -2.29 6.65
N PHE A 471 12.49 -2.84 5.76
CA PHE A 471 11.08 -3.06 6.06
C PHE A 471 10.88 -4.53 6.41
N ALA A 472 10.18 -4.82 7.49
CA ALA A 472 9.88 -6.20 7.90
C ALA A 472 8.44 -6.57 7.56
N THR A 473 8.23 -7.75 7.00
CA THR A 473 6.88 -8.27 6.70
C THR A 473 6.77 -9.75 7.01
N GLY A 474 5.80 -10.10 7.88
CA GLY A 474 5.53 -11.49 8.24
C GLY A 474 5.07 -11.65 9.68
N GLY A 475 3.82 -12.06 9.89
CA GLY A 475 3.30 -12.45 11.21
C GLY A 475 3.09 -11.33 12.24
N ILE A 476 3.38 -10.07 11.90
CA ILE A 476 3.13 -8.92 12.78
C ILE A 476 1.61 -8.69 12.91
N THR A 477 1.09 -8.83 14.13
CA THR A 477 -0.36 -8.82 14.39
C THR A 477 -0.81 -7.81 15.45
N ASN A 478 0.12 -7.30 16.26
CA ASN A 478 -0.15 -6.41 17.39
C ASN A 478 0.99 -5.40 17.60
N GLY A 479 0.78 -4.42 18.48
CA GLY A 479 1.74 -3.35 18.77
C GLY A 479 3.05 -3.83 19.39
N LYS A 480 3.02 -4.84 20.26
CA LYS A 480 4.21 -5.42 20.88
C LYS A 480 5.15 -6.02 19.83
N GLN A 481 4.61 -6.85 18.94
CA GLN A 481 5.34 -7.44 17.81
C GLN A 481 5.89 -6.38 16.86
N ALA A 482 5.15 -5.30 16.62
CA ALA A 482 5.64 -4.17 15.84
C ALA A 482 6.84 -3.49 16.53
N LEU A 483 6.82 -3.29 17.84
CA LEU A 483 7.99 -2.74 18.57
C LEU A 483 9.17 -3.70 18.55
N GLU A 484 8.95 -5.00 18.77
CA GLU A 484 10.00 -6.02 18.76
C GLU A 484 10.74 -6.08 17.41
N ILE A 485 10.01 -6.03 16.29
CA ILE A 485 10.62 -6.07 14.96
C ILE A 485 11.37 -4.78 14.62
N LEU A 486 10.88 -3.63 15.09
CA LEU A 486 11.56 -2.35 14.92
C LEU A 486 12.85 -2.31 15.76
N ASN A 487 12.79 -2.74 17.01
CA ASN A 487 13.96 -2.86 17.90
C ASN A 487 15.00 -3.87 17.38
N ALA A 488 14.58 -4.85 16.56
CA ALA A 488 15.49 -5.77 15.89
C ALA A 488 16.26 -5.15 14.71
N GLY A 489 15.95 -3.91 14.31
CA GLY A 489 16.64 -3.17 13.26
C GLY A 489 15.79 -2.86 12.02
N ALA A 490 14.50 -3.20 12.02
CA ALA A 490 13.59 -2.72 10.99
C ALA A 490 13.25 -1.24 11.19
N SER A 491 13.14 -0.49 10.10
CA SER A 491 12.63 0.87 10.09
C SER A 491 11.10 0.91 9.98
N VAL A 492 10.48 -0.08 9.31
CA VAL A 492 9.03 -0.16 9.11
C VAL A 492 8.53 -1.57 9.33
N ALA A 493 7.39 -1.71 10.01
CA ALA A 493 6.65 -2.95 10.19
C ALA A 493 5.46 -2.99 9.21
N GLN A 494 5.52 -3.89 8.21
CA GLN A 494 4.44 -4.08 7.25
C GLN A 494 3.46 -5.18 7.68
N ILE A 495 2.17 -4.94 7.43
CA ILE A 495 1.10 -5.89 7.74
C ILE A 495 0.28 -6.25 6.49
N TYR A 496 -0.25 -7.47 6.50
CA TYR A 496 -1.21 -7.98 5.50
C TYR A 496 -2.27 -8.84 6.18
N THR A 497 -1.88 -10.01 6.69
CA THR A 497 -2.81 -11.01 7.21
C THR A 497 -3.58 -10.48 8.43
N ALA A 498 -2.94 -9.63 9.24
CA ALA A 498 -3.59 -8.95 10.35
C ALA A 498 -4.76 -8.03 9.90
N MET A 499 -4.71 -7.45 8.69
CA MET A 499 -5.83 -6.68 8.14
C MET A 499 -6.95 -7.58 7.63
N ILE A 500 -6.62 -8.69 6.97
CA ILE A 500 -7.61 -9.70 6.55
C ILE A 500 -8.37 -10.25 7.77
N TYR A 501 -7.68 -10.40 8.90
CA TYR A 501 -8.27 -10.91 10.13
C TYR A 501 -8.93 -9.87 11.05
N GLY A 502 -8.39 -8.66 11.08
CA GLY A 502 -8.78 -7.60 12.01
C GLY A 502 -9.51 -6.40 11.39
N GLY A 503 -9.69 -6.39 10.07
CA GLY A 503 -10.42 -5.36 9.33
C GLY A 503 -9.71 -4.01 9.27
N VAL A 504 -10.47 -2.98 8.90
CA VAL A 504 -9.97 -1.61 8.66
C VAL A 504 -9.38 -0.93 9.91
N GLY A 505 -9.69 -1.45 11.11
CA GLY A 505 -9.17 -0.94 12.38
C GLY A 505 -7.80 -1.46 12.80
N THR A 506 -7.20 -2.39 12.05
CA THR A 506 -5.96 -3.07 12.47
C THR A 506 -4.81 -2.11 12.71
N VAL A 507 -4.56 -1.13 11.82
CA VAL A 507 -3.44 -0.19 11.97
C VAL A 507 -3.62 0.69 13.21
N SER A 508 -4.82 1.25 13.40
CA SER A 508 -5.12 2.08 14.58
C SER A 508 -4.96 1.31 15.90
N ARG A 509 -5.35 0.02 15.93
CA ARG A 509 -5.14 -0.83 17.11
C ARG A 509 -3.65 -1.09 17.38
N ILE A 510 -2.88 -1.48 16.37
CA ILE A 510 -1.43 -1.69 16.50
C ILE A 510 -0.75 -0.43 17.03
N LYS A 511 -1.04 0.75 16.45
CA LYS A 511 -0.45 2.01 16.94
C LYS A 511 -0.86 2.35 18.37
N LYS A 512 -2.11 2.08 18.75
CA LYS A 512 -2.56 2.26 20.15
C LYS A 512 -1.80 1.34 21.10
N GLU A 513 -1.67 0.07 20.75
CA GLU A 513 -0.94 -0.93 21.54
C GLU A 513 0.55 -0.58 21.66
N MET A 514 1.19 -0.09 20.58
CA MET A 514 2.57 0.41 20.62
C MET A 514 2.72 1.56 21.63
N LYS A 515 1.82 2.54 21.58
CA LYS A 515 1.85 3.68 22.51
C LYS A 515 1.64 3.22 23.96
N ASN A 516 0.76 2.24 24.17
CA ASN A 516 0.55 1.67 25.50
C ASN A 516 1.81 0.97 26.01
N GLU A 517 2.48 0.16 25.18
CA GLU A 517 3.70 -0.53 25.58
C GLU A 517 4.85 0.44 25.88
N ILE A 518 5.03 1.47 25.06
CA ILE A 518 6.06 2.50 25.31
C ILE A 518 5.83 3.21 26.66
N LEU A 519 4.57 3.34 27.10
CA LEU A 519 4.21 3.97 28.36
C LEU A 519 4.17 2.99 29.54
N GLY A 520 4.43 1.69 29.33
CA GLY A 520 4.24 0.65 30.34
C GLY A 520 2.79 0.54 30.84
N LYS A 521 1.81 0.90 30.00
CA LYS A 521 0.38 0.77 30.33
C LYS A 521 -0.08 -0.66 30.02
N PRO A 522 -0.90 -1.27 30.90
CA PRO A 522 -1.42 -2.62 30.70
C PRO A 522 -2.32 -2.75 29.47
#